data_AF-A0A4R3K190-F1
#
_entry.id   AF-A0A4R3K190-F1
#
_cell.length_a   1.000
_cell.length_b   1.000
_cell.length_c   1.000
_cell.angle_alpha   90.00
_cell.angle_beta   90.00
_cell.angle_gamma   90.00
#
_symmetry.space_group_name_H-M   'P 1'
#
loop_
_entity.id
_entity.type
_entity.pdbx_description
1 polymer ?
#
loop_
_entity_poly.entity_id
_entity_poly.type
_entity_poly.pdbx_seq_one_letter_code
_entity_poly.pdbx_strand_id
1 'polypeptide(L)'
;MLIRRLKCSHCKRLHTELPDVLAPYKHYTTEVIEDVVDAVIDSDDLATEAYPCEATMHRWNAWLFYNQLRIDGLLKSVGYRRLGFSEVFLKSGLSLLAGIRETGAGWLGTILRVIYNAGNFLPA
;
A
#
# COMPACT_ATOMS: atom_id res chain seq x y z
N MET A 1 -7.74 -18.06 4.74
CA MET A 1 -6.96 -17.21 3.83
C MET A 1 -5.99 -18.09 3.04
N LEU A 2 -5.97 -17.97 1.72
CA LEU A 2 -5.08 -18.73 0.84
C LEU A 2 -4.08 -17.76 0.20
N ILE A 3 -2.78 -17.98 0.39
CA ILE A 3 -1.74 -17.12 -0.18
C ILE A 3 -1.11 -17.82 -1.38
N ARG A 4 -1.10 -17.15 -2.53
CA ARG A 4 -0.53 -17.71 -3.77
C ARG A 4 0.99 -17.67 -3.72
N ARG A 5 1.63 -18.58 -4.46
CA ARG A 5 3.06 -18.52 -4.77
C ARG A 5 3.25 -18.04 -6.20
N LEU A 6 4.01 -16.96 -6.37
CA LEU A 6 4.30 -16.33 -7.66
C LEU A 6 5.75 -16.56 -8.04
N LYS A 7 6.01 -16.80 -9.33
CA LYS A 7 7.38 -16.89 -9.85
C LYS A 7 7.92 -15.48 -10.09
N CYS A 8 9.00 -15.11 -9.42
CA CYS A 8 9.62 -13.80 -9.57
C CYS A 8 10.29 -13.67 -10.94
N SER A 9 10.02 -12.58 -11.65
CA SER A 9 10.61 -12.30 -12.97
C SER A 9 12.10 -12.00 -12.90
N HIS A 10 12.61 -11.51 -11.75
CA HIS A 10 14.00 -11.17 -11.54
C HIS A 10 14.86 -12.37 -11.14
N CYS A 11 14.57 -13.02 -9.99
CA CYS A 11 15.39 -14.13 -9.48
C CYS A 11 14.95 -15.53 -9.96
N LYS A 12 13.82 -15.63 -10.70
CA LYS A 12 13.23 -16.87 -11.23
C LYS A 12 12.77 -17.91 -10.19
N ARG A 13 12.82 -17.60 -8.89
CA ARG A 13 12.33 -18.47 -7.79
C ARG A 13 10.86 -18.22 -7.49
N LEU A 14 10.24 -19.14 -6.76
CA LEU A 14 8.88 -19.00 -6.24
C LEU A 14 8.89 -18.23 -4.92
N HIS A 15 8.12 -17.13 -4.87
CA HIS A 15 7.91 -16.32 -3.68
C HIS A 15 6.45 -16.37 -3.27
N THR A 16 6.19 -16.25 -1.98
CA THR A 16 4.84 -16.06 -1.45
C THR A 16 4.38 -14.64 -1.79
N GLU A 17 3.16 -14.51 -2.30
CA GLU A 17 2.53 -13.23 -2.55
C GLU A 17 2.35 -12.46 -1.23
N LEU A 18 2.61 -11.15 -1.22
CA LEU A 18 2.20 -10.29 -0.11
C LEU A 18 0.66 -10.23 -0.07
N PRO A 19 0.01 -10.68 1.01
CA PRO A 19 -1.44 -10.56 1.12
C PRO A 19 -1.87 -9.13 1.38
N ASP A 20 -3.13 -8.83 1.07
CA ASP A 20 -3.76 -7.51 1.22
C ASP A 20 -3.96 -7.08 2.68
N VAL A 21 -3.95 -8.00 3.64
CA VAL A 21 -4.05 -7.70 5.07
C VAL A 21 -2.73 -7.21 5.70
N LEU A 22 -1.58 -7.40 5.03
CA LEU A 22 -0.26 -7.10 5.62
C LEU A 22 0.39 -5.87 5.00
N ALA A 23 0.85 -4.98 5.86
CA ALA A 23 1.78 -3.93 5.48
C ALA A 23 3.21 -4.31 5.90
N PRO A 24 4.18 -4.37 4.97
CA PRO A 24 5.56 -4.71 5.30
C PRO A 24 6.13 -3.82 6.42
N TYR A 25 6.83 -4.45 7.36
CA TYR A 25 7.46 -3.81 8.54
C TYR A 25 6.50 -3.13 9.52
N LYS A 26 5.20 -3.38 9.42
CA LYS A 26 4.19 -2.88 10.36
C LYS A 26 3.52 -4.06 11.06
N HIS A 27 3.24 -3.91 12.35
CA HIS A 27 2.65 -4.97 13.18
C HIS A 27 1.12 -5.00 13.14
N TYR A 28 0.50 -4.08 12.39
CA TYR A 28 -0.94 -3.89 12.30
C TYR A 28 -1.43 -4.29 10.93
N THR A 29 -2.70 -4.68 10.85
CA THR A 29 -3.36 -4.93 9.58
C THR A 29 -3.41 -3.64 8.76
N THR A 30 -3.48 -3.79 7.44
CA THR A 30 -3.65 -2.67 6.52
C THR A 30 -4.92 -1.87 6.84
N GLU A 31 -6.01 -2.54 7.22
CA GLU A 31 -7.26 -1.92 7.67
C GLU A 31 -7.04 -0.94 8.83
N VAL A 32 -6.38 -1.35 9.92
CA VAL A 32 -6.10 -0.47 11.06
C VAL A 32 -5.21 0.72 10.66
N ILE A 33 -4.27 0.51 9.74
CA ILE A 33 -3.40 1.59 9.25
C ILE A 33 -4.20 2.55 8.36
N GLU A 34 -5.09 2.03 7.51
CA GLU A 34 -6.00 2.83 6.66
C GLU A 34 -6.88 3.73 7.53
N ASP A 35 -7.54 3.18 8.54
CA ASP A 35 -8.44 3.93 9.42
C ASP A 35 -7.73 5.10 10.13
N VAL A 36 -6.49 4.88 10.59
CA VAL A 36 -5.67 5.93 11.19
C VAL A 36 -5.27 7.01 10.18
N VAL A 37 -4.92 6.61 8.97
CA VAL A 37 -4.46 7.51 7.91
C VAL A 37 -5.60 8.32 7.30
N ASP A 38 -6.79 7.74 7.23
CA ASP A 38 -8.02 8.37 6.73
C ASP A 38 -8.75 9.15 7.85
N ALA A 39 -8.16 9.23 9.05
CA ALA A 39 -8.70 9.91 10.23
C ALA A 39 -10.10 9.41 10.62
N VAL A 40 -10.36 8.12 10.40
CA VAL A 40 -11.54 7.41 10.90
C VAL A 40 -11.39 7.11 12.39
N ILE A 41 -10.14 6.93 12.84
CA ILE A 41 -9.78 6.63 14.22
C ILE A 41 -8.65 7.57 14.63
N ASP A 42 -8.79 8.21 15.80
CA ASP A 42 -7.75 9.05 16.40
C ASP A 42 -7.18 8.48 17.71
N SER A 43 -6.32 9.25 18.38
CA SER A 43 -5.69 8.85 19.63
C SER A 43 -6.66 8.77 20.82
N ASP A 44 -7.82 9.41 20.72
CA ASP A 44 -8.83 9.48 21.76
C ASP A 44 -9.84 8.31 21.61
N ASP A 45 -9.92 7.71 20.41
CA ASP A 45 -10.65 6.47 20.09
C ASP A 45 -9.99 5.20 20.67
N LEU A 46 -9.65 5.22 21.95
CA LEU A 46 -9.02 4.13 22.72
C LEU A 46 -9.99 2.98 23.04
N ALA A 47 -10.83 2.56 22.09
CA ALA A 47 -11.85 1.55 22.33
C ALA A 47 -11.26 0.19 22.78
N THR A 48 -9.99 -0.13 22.46
CA THR A 48 -9.32 -1.37 22.87
C THR A 48 -7.79 -1.23 23.05
N GLU A 49 -7.18 -2.11 23.85
CA GLU A 49 -5.71 -2.22 24.03
C GLU A 49 -4.95 -2.63 22.76
N ALA A 50 -5.66 -3.04 21.70
CA ALA A 50 -5.08 -3.49 20.44
C ALA A 50 -4.80 -2.36 19.44
N TYR A 51 -5.12 -1.11 19.78
CA TYR A 51 -4.86 0.06 18.93
C TYR A 51 -3.42 0.55 19.03
N PRO A 52 -2.87 1.13 17.93
CA PRO A 52 -1.53 1.69 17.93
C PRO A 52 -1.45 2.90 18.85
N CYS A 53 -0.30 3.10 19.51
CA CYS A 53 -0.07 4.34 20.23
C CYS A 53 0.03 5.54 19.26
N GLU A 54 -0.24 6.74 19.77
CA GLU A 54 -0.21 7.99 19.00
C GLU A 54 1.09 8.17 18.18
N ALA A 55 2.25 7.90 18.80
CA ALA A 55 3.53 7.98 18.11
C ALA A 55 3.64 7.02 16.91
N THR A 56 2.96 5.88 16.95
CA THR A 56 2.87 4.93 15.83
C THR A 56 1.96 5.47 14.73
N MET A 57 0.82 6.04 15.10
CA MET A 57 -0.11 6.68 14.16
C MET A 57 0.56 7.82 13.37
N HIS A 58 1.27 8.72 14.08
CA HIS A 58 2.03 9.81 13.46
C HIS A 58 3.08 9.31 12.47
N ARG A 59 3.80 8.21 12.81
CA ARG A 59 4.78 7.61 11.89
C ARG A 59 4.13 7.11 10.61
N TRP A 60 2.92 6.55 10.65
CA TRP A 60 2.24 6.08 9.45
C TRP A 60 1.74 7.22 8.58
N ASN A 61 1.19 8.27 9.18
CA ASN A 61 0.80 9.49 8.49
C ASN A 61 1.99 10.13 7.77
N ALA A 62 3.11 10.31 8.48
CA ALA A 62 4.35 10.82 7.91
C ALA A 62 4.89 9.91 6.79
N TRP A 63 4.94 8.60 7.04
CA TRP A 63 5.39 7.61 6.07
C TRP A 63 4.58 7.69 4.76
N LEU A 64 3.25 7.76 4.84
CA LEU A 64 2.43 7.89 3.64
C LEU A 64 2.69 9.21 2.93
N PHE A 65 2.69 10.32 3.67
CA PHE A 65 2.95 11.65 3.14
C PHE A 65 4.24 11.70 2.32
N TYR A 66 5.35 11.21 2.87
CA TYR A 66 6.64 11.19 2.17
C TYR A 66 6.69 10.22 0.98
N ASN A 67 5.83 9.20 0.97
CA ASN A 67 5.79 8.21 -0.10
C ASN A 67 4.75 8.47 -1.18
N GLN A 68 3.88 9.48 -1.08
CA GLN A 68 2.76 9.69 -2.02
C GLN A 68 3.20 9.70 -3.49
N LEU A 69 4.16 10.57 -3.84
CA LEU A 69 4.67 10.68 -5.22
C LEU A 69 5.32 9.38 -5.70
N ARG A 70 6.03 8.68 -4.80
CA ARG A 70 6.68 7.39 -5.11
C ARG A 70 5.63 6.31 -5.36
N ILE A 71 4.59 6.25 -4.54
CA ILE A 71 3.47 5.32 -4.69
C ILE A 71 2.83 5.52 -6.05
N ASP A 72 2.48 6.76 -6.41
CA ASP A 72 1.87 7.07 -7.71
C ASP A 72 2.77 6.65 -8.88
N GLY A 73 4.05 7.01 -8.83
CA GLY A 73 5.02 6.62 -9.87
C GLY A 73 5.17 5.10 -10.00
N LEU A 74 5.19 4.37 -8.87
CA LEU A 74 5.26 2.92 -8.85
C LEU A 74 3.99 2.28 -9.39
N LEU A 75 2.80 2.75 -8.99
CA LEU A 75 1.52 2.25 -9.50
C LEU A 75 1.43 2.43 -11.01
N LYS A 76 1.81 3.60 -11.54
CA LYS A 76 1.85 3.85 -12.99
C LYS A 76 2.86 2.96 -13.70
N SER A 77 4.07 2.83 -13.17
CA SER A 77 5.12 1.97 -13.72
C SER A 77 4.71 0.49 -13.77
N VAL A 78 4.04 0.00 -12.72
CA VAL A 78 3.53 -1.36 -12.66
C VAL A 78 2.36 -1.54 -13.62
N GLY A 79 1.42 -0.59 -13.65
CA GLY A 79 0.28 -0.59 -14.56
C GLY A 79 0.70 -0.63 -16.03
N TYR A 80 1.69 0.19 -16.43
CA TYR A 80 2.26 0.15 -17.77
C TYR A 80 2.88 -1.21 -18.10
N ARG A 81 3.76 -1.73 -17.22
CA ARG A 81 4.53 -2.96 -17.49
C ARG A 81 3.72 -4.24 -17.39
N ARG A 82 2.65 -4.27 -16.58
CA ARG A 82 1.91 -5.50 -16.26
C ARG A 82 0.44 -5.49 -16.68
N LEU A 83 -0.19 -4.32 -16.73
CA LEU A 83 -1.61 -4.18 -17.06
C LEU A 83 -1.84 -3.58 -18.46
N GLY A 84 -0.78 -3.20 -19.17
CA GLY A 84 -0.88 -2.66 -20.53
C GLY A 84 -1.45 -1.24 -20.59
N PHE A 85 -1.33 -0.45 -19.51
CA PHE A 85 -1.72 0.95 -19.54
C PHE A 85 -0.91 1.74 -20.57
N SER A 86 -1.51 2.77 -21.16
CA SER A 86 -0.89 3.54 -22.23
C SER A 86 0.29 4.39 -21.74
N GLU A 87 1.21 4.72 -22.65
CA GLU A 87 2.31 5.64 -22.35
C GLU A 87 1.80 7.05 -22.01
N VAL A 88 0.68 7.47 -22.62
CA VAL A 88 -0.03 8.71 -22.29
C VAL A 88 -0.45 8.70 -20.82
N PHE A 89 -1.01 7.59 -20.35
CA PHE A 89 -1.40 7.44 -18.96
C PHE A 89 -0.20 7.45 -18.02
N LEU A 90 0.88 6.74 -18.37
CA LEU A 90 2.15 6.73 -17.61
C LEU A 90 2.71 8.15 -17.41
N LYS A 91 2.61 9.00 -18.42
CA LYS A 91 3.09 10.40 -18.40
C LYS A 91 2.07 11.41 -17.85
N SER A 92 0.85 10.97 -17.52
CA SER A 92 -0.21 11.85 -17.04
C SER A 92 0.06 12.36 -15.61
N GLY A 93 -0.54 13.49 -15.25
CA GLY A 93 -0.53 14.04 -13.89
C GLY A 93 -1.56 13.40 -12.95
N LEU A 94 -2.33 12.40 -13.40
CA LEU A 94 -3.39 11.77 -12.60
C LEU A 94 -2.80 11.01 -11.39
N SER A 95 -3.41 11.11 -10.21
CA SER A 95 -3.01 10.30 -9.05
C SER A 95 -3.80 8.99 -9.03
N LEU A 96 -3.10 7.87 -9.24
CA LEU A 96 -3.66 6.54 -9.05
C LEU A 96 -3.91 6.27 -7.57
N LEU A 97 -3.06 6.79 -6.68
CA LEU A 97 -3.26 6.67 -5.25
C LEU A 97 -4.60 7.30 -4.85
N ALA A 98 -4.89 8.53 -5.30
CA ALA A 98 -6.16 9.18 -5.02
C ALA A 98 -7.35 8.38 -5.56
N GLY A 99 -7.30 7.96 -6.84
CA GLY A 99 -8.38 7.18 -7.43
C GLY A 99 -8.62 5.82 -6.77
N ILE A 100 -7.57 5.16 -6.26
CA ILE A 100 -7.72 3.90 -5.50
C ILE A 100 -8.29 4.18 -4.10
N ARG A 101 -7.89 5.26 -3.43
CA ARG A 101 -8.47 5.68 -2.14
C ARG A 101 -9.96 6.01 -2.25
N GLU A 102 -10.40 6.59 -3.36
CA GLU A 102 -11.81 6.87 -3.63
C GLU A 102 -12.69 5.60 -3.71
N THR A 103 -12.09 4.42 -3.91
CA THR A 103 -12.85 3.15 -3.87
C THR A 103 -13.26 2.73 -2.45
N GLY A 104 -12.72 3.40 -1.42
CA GLY A 104 -12.98 3.14 -0.01
C GLY A 104 -11.98 2.14 0.60
N ALA A 105 -12.50 1.29 1.50
CA ALA A 105 -11.70 0.37 2.31
C ALA A 105 -10.88 -0.64 1.48
N GLY A 106 -9.71 -1.01 1.98
CA GLY A 106 -8.76 -1.95 1.38
C GLY A 106 -7.80 -1.32 0.36
N TRP A 107 -7.76 0.01 0.27
CA TRP A 107 -6.92 0.72 -0.68
C TRP A 107 -5.43 0.53 -0.40
N LEU A 108 -5.00 0.54 0.87
CA LEU A 108 -3.61 0.39 1.28
C LEU A 108 -3.12 -1.02 0.99
N GLY A 109 -3.92 -2.02 1.38
CA GLY A 109 -3.66 -3.42 1.05
C GLY A 109 -3.48 -3.64 -0.45
N THR A 110 -4.34 -3.00 -1.25
CA THR A 110 -4.28 -3.06 -2.71
C THR A 110 -2.99 -2.45 -3.26
N ILE A 111 -2.62 -1.23 -2.86
CA ILE A 111 -1.41 -0.58 -3.39
C ILE A 111 -0.15 -1.33 -2.95
N LEU A 112 -0.09 -1.83 -1.71
CA LEU A 112 1.08 -2.54 -1.20
C LEU A 112 1.26 -3.86 -1.93
N ARG A 113 0.16 -4.61 -2.15
CA ARG A 113 0.17 -5.83 -2.94
C ARG A 113 0.69 -5.58 -4.35
N VAL A 114 0.25 -4.51 -5.01
CA VAL A 114 0.71 -4.16 -6.37
C VAL A 114 2.19 -3.81 -6.39
N ILE A 115 2.64 -2.97 -5.44
CA ILE A 115 4.01 -2.45 -5.39
C ILE A 115 5.02 -3.57 -5.05
N TYR A 116 4.78 -4.30 -3.96
CA TYR A 116 5.74 -5.26 -3.43
C TYR A 116 5.79 -6.55 -4.25
N ASN A 117 4.67 -7.06 -4.75
CA ASN A 117 4.68 -8.22 -5.65
C ASN A 117 5.22 -7.89 -7.06
N ALA A 118 5.39 -6.60 -7.36
CA ALA A 118 6.15 -6.15 -8.53
C ALA A 118 7.66 -6.11 -8.31
N GLY A 119 8.14 -6.38 -7.09
CA GLY A 119 9.55 -6.33 -6.70
C GLY A 119 10.03 -4.95 -6.26
N ASN A 120 9.12 -4.01 -6.01
CA ASN A 120 9.46 -2.68 -5.50
C ASN A 120 9.28 -2.61 -3.97
N PHE A 121 9.69 -1.51 -3.37
CA PHE A 121 9.50 -1.25 -1.95
C PHE A 121 9.34 0.25 -1.68
N LEU A 122 8.66 0.53 -0.57
CA LEU A 122 8.55 1.88 -0.01
C LEU A 122 9.55 2.01 1.14
N PRO A 123 10.40 3.07 1.15
CA PRO A 123 11.22 3.38 2.32
C PRO A 123 10.34 3.61 3.56
N ALA A 124 10.89 3.25 4.72
CA ALA A 124 10.29 3.47 6.03
C ALA A 124 10.31 4.96 6.40
#